data_AF-A0A925PW41-F1
#
_entry.id   AF-A0A925PW41-F1
#
_cell.length_a   1.000
_cell.length_b   1.000
_cell.length_c   1.000
_cell.angle_alpha   90.00
_cell.angle_beta   90.00
_cell.angle_gamma   90.00
#
_symmetry.space_group_name_H-M   'P 1'
#
loop_
_entity.id
_entity.type
_entity.pdbx_description
1 polymer ?
#
loop_
_entity_poly.entity_id
_entity_poly.type
_entity_poly.pdbx_seq_one_letter_code
_entity_poly.pdbx_strand_id
1 'polypeptide(L)'
;ELLAHEIRDLEALAFDARQWADVEAEHRRLGHAQELIDTVSLCADALDEAEDSVTSRLSQALARLGAAAELDPALEDARQDAQTAGLHAAEAAQQLRRYLQRLEVDPGRLGELDSRIRAVLDSARKYRVDPLALPEALAERSARLAELGGEESLEKLKEQEAQAEREYRAVAAELTQARRAASKKLASEVTRTLQSLSMAGGRLEAALEPLETPSAGGMEAVELRVAAHAGQELAPLAKVASGGELSRISLAIQVLLSGQASVPTLIFDEVDSGIGGGVAEVVGRLLAALSQHHQVLSVTHLAQVAVHARAQLRVAKQTRGNEALATVSPLASSERVDEIARMLGGLTITEATRRHAAEMLQNARGPGTPQGRERKKGEAHGARRG
;
A
#
# COMPACT_ATOMS: atom_id res chain seq x y z
N GLU A 1 -14.67 -15.60 7.42
CA GLU A 1 -16.07 -15.44 7.86
C GLU A 1 -17.10 -16.18 7.00
N LEU A 2 -17.50 -15.70 5.81
CA LEU A 2 -18.54 -16.36 5.00
C LEU A 2 -18.19 -17.83 4.65
N LEU A 3 -17.01 -18.06 4.06
CA LEU A 3 -16.55 -19.42 3.72
C LEU A 3 -16.44 -20.33 4.94
N ALA A 4 -16.00 -19.81 6.08
CA ALA A 4 -15.90 -20.59 7.31
C ALA A 4 -17.29 -20.98 7.85
N HIS A 5 -18.29 -20.11 7.72
CA HIS A 5 -19.67 -20.45 8.05
C HIS A 5 -20.25 -21.50 7.10
N GLU A 6 -20.02 -21.38 5.79
CA GLU A 6 -20.45 -22.36 4.78
C GLU A 6 -19.83 -23.75 5.00
N ILE A 7 -18.52 -23.80 5.32
CA ILE A 7 -17.82 -25.05 5.66
C ILE A 7 -18.45 -25.72 6.87
N ARG A 8 -18.67 -24.98 7.98
CA ARG A 8 -19.29 -25.54 9.20
C ARG A 8 -20.69 -26.10 8.96
N ASP A 9 -21.48 -25.43 8.12
CA ASP A 9 -22.83 -25.87 7.77
C ASP A 9 -22.82 -27.16 6.93
N LEU A 10 -21.89 -27.27 5.97
CA LEU A 10 -21.69 -28.50 5.18
C LEU A 10 -21.12 -29.65 6.01
N GLU A 11 -20.20 -29.38 6.93
CA GLU A 11 -19.65 -30.37 7.86
C GLU A 11 -20.71 -30.91 8.83
N ALA A 12 -21.59 -30.03 9.33
CA ALA A 12 -22.68 -30.41 10.23
C ALA A 12 -23.69 -31.37 9.57
N LEU A 13 -23.83 -31.33 8.23
CA LEU A 13 -24.67 -32.28 7.51
C LEU A 13 -24.12 -33.71 7.57
N ALA A 14 -22.79 -33.88 7.73
CA ALA A 14 -22.12 -35.18 7.74
C ALA A 14 -22.61 -36.09 6.58
N PHE A 15 -22.59 -35.55 5.36
CA PHE A 15 -23.07 -36.28 4.18
C PHE A 15 -22.08 -37.37 3.77
N ASP A 16 -22.60 -38.57 3.51
CA ASP A 16 -21.84 -39.69 2.98
C ASP A 16 -22.61 -40.28 1.79
N ALA A 17 -21.95 -40.42 0.65
CA ALA A 17 -22.58 -40.84 -0.60
C ALA A 17 -23.05 -42.31 -0.56
N ARG A 18 -22.41 -43.17 0.24
CA ARG A 18 -22.82 -44.58 0.37
C ARG A 18 -24.07 -44.67 1.24
N GLN A 19 -24.06 -44.00 2.39
CA GLN A 19 -25.23 -43.90 3.27
C GLN A 19 -26.41 -43.23 2.56
N TRP A 20 -26.16 -42.26 1.67
CA TRP A 20 -27.21 -41.60 0.91
C TRP A 20 -27.98 -42.57 0.00
N ALA A 21 -27.27 -43.40 -0.75
CA ALA A 21 -27.89 -44.41 -1.60
C ALA A 21 -28.74 -45.41 -0.78
N ASP A 22 -28.25 -45.82 0.39
CA ASP A 22 -28.97 -46.70 1.32
C ASP A 22 -30.23 -46.02 1.87
N VAL A 23 -30.14 -44.74 2.26
CA VAL A 23 -31.27 -43.93 2.74
C VAL A 23 -32.35 -43.79 1.66
N GLU A 24 -31.98 -43.51 0.41
CA GLU A 24 -32.94 -43.39 -0.69
C GLU A 24 -33.63 -44.73 -1.01
N ALA A 25 -32.89 -45.83 -0.97
CA ALA A 25 -33.44 -47.16 -1.19
C ALA A 25 -34.39 -47.58 -0.05
N GLU A 26 -34.00 -47.32 1.20
CA GLU A 26 -34.81 -47.60 2.39
C GLU A 26 -36.09 -46.75 2.40
N HIS A 27 -35.98 -45.44 2.14
CA HIS A 27 -37.11 -44.52 2.06
C HIS A 27 -38.10 -44.94 0.98
N ARG A 28 -37.62 -45.30 -0.21
CA ARG A 28 -38.50 -45.77 -1.31
C ARG A 28 -39.26 -47.04 -0.91
N ARG A 29 -38.57 -48.00 -0.28
CA ARG A 29 -39.19 -49.24 0.19
C ARG A 29 -40.27 -48.98 1.24
N LEU A 30 -39.97 -48.16 2.25
CA LEU A 30 -40.92 -47.83 3.32
C LEU A 30 -42.07 -46.95 2.81
N GLY A 31 -41.81 -46.02 1.89
CA GLY A 31 -42.84 -45.20 1.25
C GLY A 31 -43.84 -46.02 0.45
N HIS A 32 -43.38 -46.98 -0.37
CA HIS A 32 -44.28 -47.90 -1.07
C HIS A 32 -45.10 -48.75 -0.08
N ALA A 33 -44.50 -49.20 1.02
CA ALA A 33 -45.20 -49.97 2.03
C ALA A 33 -46.28 -49.13 2.74
N GLN A 34 -46.00 -47.85 3.04
CA GLN A 34 -46.98 -46.92 3.60
C GLN A 34 -48.13 -46.63 2.61
N GLU A 35 -47.83 -46.40 1.33
CA GLU A 35 -48.86 -46.19 0.30
C GLU A 35 -49.78 -47.41 0.15
N LEU A 36 -49.22 -48.61 0.23
CA LEU A 36 -49.99 -49.86 0.25
C LEU A 36 -50.85 -49.98 1.51
N ILE A 37 -50.33 -49.62 2.68
CA ILE A 37 -51.11 -49.62 3.94
C ILE A 37 -52.29 -48.65 3.81
N ASP A 38 -52.05 -47.42 3.38
CA ASP A 38 -53.08 -46.39 3.28
C ASP A 38 -54.17 -46.80 2.28
N THR A 39 -53.77 -47.28 1.10
CA THR A 39 -54.70 -47.72 0.04
C THR A 39 -55.53 -48.91 0.48
N VAL A 40 -54.88 -49.94 1.08
CA VAL A 40 -55.57 -51.15 1.51
C VAL A 40 -56.48 -50.87 2.69
N SER A 41 -56.10 -49.98 3.61
CA SER A 41 -56.95 -49.55 4.73
C SER A 41 -58.21 -48.85 4.23
N LEU A 42 -58.08 -47.90 3.29
CA LEU A 42 -59.23 -47.24 2.66
C LEU A 42 -60.16 -48.23 1.95
N CYS A 43 -59.60 -49.23 1.27
CA CYS A 43 -60.41 -50.29 0.65
C CYS A 43 -61.11 -51.18 1.68
N ALA A 44 -60.44 -51.54 2.78
CA ALA A 44 -61.05 -52.32 3.87
C ALA A 44 -62.20 -51.55 4.54
N ASP A 45 -62.00 -50.26 4.81
CA ASP A 45 -63.00 -49.36 5.36
C ASP A 45 -64.23 -49.24 4.45
N ALA A 46 -64.00 -49.01 3.15
CA ALA A 46 -65.08 -48.88 2.17
C ALA A 46 -65.90 -50.16 2.01
N LEU A 47 -65.26 -51.33 2.13
CA LEU A 47 -65.95 -52.61 2.01
C LEU A 47 -66.76 -52.96 3.25
N ASP A 48 -66.24 -52.69 4.46
CA ASP A 48 -66.82 -53.26 5.68
C ASP A 48 -66.82 -52.36 6.93
N GLU A 49 -65.83 -51.50 7.15
CA GLU A 49 -65.65 -50.82 8.45
C GLU A 49 -66.36 -49.45 8.57
N ALA A 50 -66.61 -48.78 7.45
CA ALA A 50 -67.33 -47.50 7.43
C ALA A 50 -68.84 -47.69 7.70
N GLU A 51 -69.50 -46.69 8.31
CA GLU A 51 -70.96 -46.75 8.58
C GLU A 51 -71.80 -46.95 7.31
N ASP A 52 -71.32 -46.43 6.17
CA ASP A 52 -71.94 -46.52 4.86
C ASP A 52 -71.18 -47.46 3.90
N SER A 53 -70.54 -48.49 4.47
CA SER A 53 -69.78 -49.50 3.73
C SER A 53 -70.64 -50.30 2.75
N VAL A 54 -69.98 -50.97 1.80
CA VAL A 54 -70.66 -51.85 0.83
C VAL A 54 -71.46 -52.95 1.55
N THR A 55 -70.91 -53.57 2.61
CA THR A 55 -71.63 -54.58 3.40
C THR A 55 -72.82 -53.98 4.15
N SER A 56 -72.71 -52.76 4.70
CA SER A 56 -73.81 -52.03 5.34
C SER A 56 -74.96 -51.74 4.35
N ARG A 57 -74.64 -51.21 3.16
CA ARG A 57 -75.63 -50.90 2.12
C ARG A 57 -76.31 -52.16 1.57
N LEU A 58 -75.55 -53.23 1.35
CA LEU A 58 -76.10 -54.51 0.90
C LEU A 58 -77.02 -55.12 1.97
N SER A 59 -76.65 -55.03 3.25
CA SER A 59 -77.50 -55.49 4.36
C SER A 59 -78.84 -54.74 4.42
N GLN A 60 -78.83 -53.42 4.21
CA GLN A 60 -80.05 -52.62 4.14
C GLN A 60 -80.91 -52.97 2.92
N ALA A 61 -80.28 -53.18 1.75
CA ALA A 61 -80.97 -53.60 0.54
C ALA A 61 -81.60 -54.99 0.70
N LEU A 62 -80.89 -55.93 1.33
CA LEU A 62 -81.37 -57.28 1.63
C LEU A 62 -82.59 -57.28 2.54
N ALA A 63 -82.62 -56.44 3.57
CA ALA A 63 -83.80 -56.30 4.44
C ALA A 63 -85.03 -55.84 3.66
N ARG A 64 -84.86 -54.89 2.72
CA ARG A 64 -85.95 -54.39 1.87
C ARG A 64 -86.39 -55.40 0.81
N LEU A 65 -85.43 -56.07 0.17
CA LEU A 65 -85.70 -57.13 -0.81
C LEU A 65 -86.39 -58.34 -0.17
N GLY A 66 -86.04 -58.68 1.08
CA GLY A 66 -86.74 -59.72 1.84
C GLY A 66 -88.23 -59.40 2.01
N ALA A 67 -88.55 -58.18 2.48
CA ALA A 67 -89.94 -57.74 2.61
C ALA A 67 -90.67 -57.65 1.26
N ALA A 68 -89.97 -57.32 0.17
CA ALA A 68 -90.57 -57.26 -1.17
C ALA A 68 -90.77 -58.64 -1.81
N ALA A 69 -89.87 -59.60 -1.56
CA ALA A 69 -89.97 -60.97 -2.07
C ALA A 69 -91.12 -61.76 -1.42
N GLU A 70 -91.55 -61.38 -0.21
CA GLU A 70 -92.81 -61.87 0.39
C GLU A 70 -94.06 -61.43 -0.40
N LEU A 71 -93.99 -60.30 -1.11
CA LEU A 71 -95.07 -59.75 -1.93
C LEU A 71 -95.04 -60.27 -3.37
N ASP A 72 -93.84 -60.38 -3.96
CA ASP A 72 -93.61 -60.91 -5.31
C ASP A 72 -92.41 -61.87 -5.32
N PRO A 73 -92.66 -63.19 -5.43
CA PRO A 73 -91.60 -64.20 -5.48
C PRO A 73 -90.59 -64.02 -6.62
N ALA A 74 -90.90 -63.25 -7.68
CA ALA A 74 -89.96 -62.98 -8.76
C ALA A 74 -88.72 -62.17 -8.30
N LEU A 75 -88.75 -61.57 -7.12
CA LEU A 75 -87.64 -60.82 -6.53
C LEU A 75 -86.64 -61.68 -5.73
N GLU A 76 -86.93 -62.98 -5.54
CA GLU A 76 -86.10 -63.87 -4.72
C GLU A 76 -84.70 -64.09 -5.32
N ASP A 77 -84.58 -64.19 -6.65
CA ASP A 77 -83.29 -64.33 -7.33
C ASP A 77 -82.40 -63.10 -7.08
N ALA A 78 -82.96 -61.90 -7.20
CA ALA A 78 -82.25 -60.65 -6.90
C ALA A 78 -81.83 -60.53 -5.41
N ARG A 79 -82.63 -61.09 -4.49
CA ARG A 79 -82.30 -61.18 -3.07
C ARG A 79 -81.11 -62.12 -2.83
N GLN A 80 -81.10 -63.27 -3.49
CA GLN A 80 -80.00 -64.25 -3.39
C GLN A 80 -78.69 -63.71 -3.98
N ASP A 81 -78.77 -63.00 -5.11
CA ASP A 81 -77.62 -62.33 -5.72
C ASP A 81 -77.04 -61.25 -4.79
N ALA A 82 -77.90 -60.40 -4.20
CA ALA A 82 -77.48 -59.39 -3.23
C ALA A 82 -76.85 -60.02 -1.97
N GLN A 83 -77.34 -61.19 -1.54
CA GLN A 83 -76.82 -61.91 -0.38
C GLN A 83 -75.42 -62.46 -0.67
N THR A 84 -75.24 -63.03 -1.87
CA THR A 84 -73.94 -63.53 -2.35
C THR A 84 -72.93 -62.39 -2.50
N ALA A 85 -73.35 -61.25 -3.06
CA ALA A 85 -72.50 -60.06 -3.16
C ALA A 85 -72.04 -59.55 -1.78
N GLY A 86 -72.92 -59.57 -0.77
CA GLY A 86 -72.58 -59.18 0.59
C GLY A 86 -71.53 -60.08 1.24
N LEU A 87 -71.63 -61.40 1.03
CA LEU A 87 -70.64 -62.37 1.50
C LEU A 87 -69.27 -62.16 0.85
N HIS A 88 -69.23 -61.98 -0.49
CA HIS A 88 -67.97 -61.71 -1.19
C HIS A 88 -67.33 -60.38 -0.76
N ALA A 89 -68.11 -59.34 -0.50
CA ALA A 89 -67.59 -58.06 0.01
C ALA A 89 -66.95 -58.22 1.40
N ALA A 90 -67.58 -58.97 2.30
CA ALA A 90 -67.05 -59.25 3.64
C ALA A 90 -65.77 -60.12 3.59
N GLU A 91 -65.72 -61.12 2.70
CA GLU A 91 -64.52 -61.94 2.49
C GLU A 91 -63.36 -61.11 1.94
N ALA A 92 -63.60 -60.25 0.96
CA ALA A 92 -62.59 -59.34 0.42
C ALA A 92 -62.04 -58.41 1.51
N ALA A 93 -62.91 -57.79 2.33
CA ALA A 93 -62.49 -56.97 3.46
C ALA A 93 -61.62 -57.76 4.47
N GLN A 94 -61.98 -59.01 4.76
CA GLN A 94 -61.18 -59.88 5.63
C GLN A 94 -59.80 -60.18 5.02
N GLN A 95 -59.71 -60.40 3.72
CA GLN A 95 -58.43 -60.62 3.03
C GLN A 95 -57.55 -59.36 3.11
N LEU A 96 -58.10 -58.17 2.91
CA LEU A 96 -57.39 -56.89 3.04
C LEU A 96 -56.88 -56.67 4.47
N ARG A 97 -57.70 -56.94 5.50
CA ARG A 97 -57.27 -56.88 6.91
C ARG A 97 -56.10 -57.83 7.21
N ARG A 98 -56.15 -59.07 6.72
CA ARG A 98 -55.05 -60.03 6.89
C ARG A 98 -53.79 -59.58 6.15
N TYR A 99 -53.94 -58.88 5.03
CA TYR A 99 -52.81 -58.30 4.30
C TYR A 99 -52.17 -57.17 5.11
N LEU A 100 -52.96 -56.25 5.68
CA LEU A 100 -52.48 -55.18 6.54
C LEU A 100 -51.73 -55.71 7.78
N GLN A 101 -52.23 -56.77 8.42
CA GLN A 101 -51.57 -57.39 9.57
C GLN A 101 -50.18 -58.00 9.25
N ARG A 102 -49.87 -58.24 7.97
CA ARG A 102 -48.57 -58.76 7.52
C ARG A 102 -47.61 -57.66 7.09
N LEU A 103 -48.10 -56.46 6.81
CA LEU A 103 -47.23 -55.32 6.52
C LEU A 103 -46.77 -54.69 7.84
N GLU A 104 -45.52 -54.94 8.18
CA GLU A 104 -44.82 -54.19 9.23
C GLU A 104 -44.11 -53.00 8.60
N VAL A 105 -44.55 -51.79 8.94
CA VAL A 105 -43.83 -50.55 8.64
C VAL A 105 -43.60 -49.83 9.97
N ASP A 106 -42.36 -49.41 10.21
CA ASP A 106 -42.01 -48.55 11.34
C ASP A 106 -42.23 -47.09 10.92
N PRO A 107 -43.29 -46.40 11.41
CA PRO A 107 -43.57 -45.03 11.02
C PRO A 107 -42.52 -44.04 11.53
N GLY A 108 -41.85 -44.36 12.64
CA GLY A 108 -40.77 -43.54 13.19
C GLY A 108 -39.58 -43.51 12.23
N ARG A 109 -39.22 -44.68 11.69
CA ARG A 109 -38.11 -44.81 10.75
C ARG A 109 -38.35 -44.04 9.45
N LEU A 110 -39.56 -44.09 8.90
CA LEU A 110 -39.89 -43.32 7.68
C LEU A 110 -39.75 -41.80 7.92
N GLY A 111 -40.23 -41.30 9.06
CA GLY A 111 -40.10 -39.88 9.44
C GLY A 111 -38.65 -39.42 9.66
N GLU A 112 -37.79 -40.28 10.20
CA GLU A 112 -36.34 -40.03 10.30
C GLU A 112 -35.70 -39.89 8.91
N LEU A 113 -36.03 -40.80 7.98
CA LEU A 113 -35.52 -40.79 6.62
C LEU A 113 -36.01 -39.54 5.85
N ASP A 114 -37.27 -39.16 6.01
CA ASP A 114 -37.83 -37.92 5.46
C ASP A 114 -37.05 -36.69 5.94
N SER A 115 -36.78 -36.62 7.24
CA SER A 115 -36.03 -35.50 7.84
C SER A 115 -34.59 -35.45 7.32
N ARG A 116 -33.95 -36.61 7.17
CA ARG A 116 -32.60 -36.72 6.59
C ARG A 116 -32.56 -36.30 5.13
N ILE A 117 -33.52 -36.78 4.32
CA ILE A 117 -33.64 -36.42 2.90
C ILE A 117 -33.86 -34.92 2.75
N ARG A 118 -34.75 -34.32 3.54
CA ARG A 118 -34.98 -32.87 3.53
C ARG A 118 -33.71 -32.09 3.86
N ALA A 119 -32.99 -32.46 4.92
CA ALA A 119 -31.75 -31.78 5.31
C ALA A 119 -30.70 -31.81 4.18
N VAL A 120 -30.56 -32.95 3.50
CA VAL A 120 -29.64 -33.09 2.35
C VAL A 120 -30.09 -32.24 1.16
N LEU A 121 -31.37 -32.31 0.79
CA LEU A 121 -31.91 -31.53 -0.34
C LEU A 121 -31.90 -30.03 -0.09
N ASP A 122 -32.15 -29.59 1.15
CA ASP A 122 -32.08 -28.18 1.55
C ASP A 122 -30.65 -27.65 1.42
N SER A 123 -29.67 -28.43 1.88
CA SER A 123 -28.25 -28.09 1.72
C SER A 123 -27.84 -28.05 0.25
N ALA A 124 -28.20 -29.08 -0.54
CA ALA A 124 -27.94 -29.14 -1.97
C ALA A 124 -28.52 -27.91 -2.70
N ARG A 125 -29.75 -27.50 -2.37
CA ARG A 125 -30.38 -26.28 -2.90
C ARG A 125 -29.67 -25.01 -2.47
N LYS A 126 -29.31 -24.88 -1.18
CA LYS A 126 -28.58 -23.72 -0.64
C LYS A 126 -27.26 -23.51 -1.37
N TYR A 127 -26.53 -24.59 -1.63
CA TYR A 127 -25.23 -24.56 -2.30
C TYR A 127 -25.30 -24.69 -3.83
N ARG A 128 -26.51 -24.87 -4.39
CA ARG A 128 -26.79 -25.02 -5.83
C ARG A 128 -25.99 -26.15 -6.49
N VAL A 129 -25.91 -27.28 -5.81
CA VAL A 129 -25.25 -28.49 -6.29
C VAL A 129 -26.20 -29.68 -6.19
N ASP A 130 -25.87 -30.76 -6.89
CA ASP A 130 -26.52 -32.06 -6.66
C ASP A 130 -26.13 -32.60 -5.27
N PRO A 131 -27.00 -33.34 -4.56
CA PRO A 131 -26.65 -33.99 -3.29
C PRO A 131 -25.32 -34.75 -3.31
N LEU A 132 -25.03 -35.49 -4.38
CA LEU A 132 -23.78 -36.27 -4.49
C LEU A 132 -22.53 -35.39 -4.65
N ALA A 133 -22.70 -34.12 -5.04
CA ALA A 133 -21.62 -33.15 -5.19
C ALA A 133 -21.38 -32.31 -3.92
N LEU A 134 -22.16 -32.50 -2.85
CA LEU A 134 -21.95 -31.80 -1.56
C LEU A 134 -20.53 -31.99 -0.98
N PRO A 135 -19.90 -33.18 -1.02
CA PRO A 135 -18.53 -33.36 -0.56
C PRO A 135 -17.51 -32.55 -1.37
N GLU A 136 -17.70 -32.47 -2.69
CA GLU A 136 -16.84 -31.69 -3.57
C GLU A 136 -17.00 -30.19 -3.28
N ALA A 137 -18.24 -29.72 -3.09
CA ALA A 137 -18.55 -28.34 -2.71
C ALA A 137 -17.91 -27.93 -1.37
N LEU A 138 -17.82 -28.86 -0.40
CA LEU A 138 -17.11 -28.66 0.86
C LEU A 138 -15.59 -28.60 0.64
N ALA A 139 -15.03 -29.50 -0.16
CA ALA A 139 -13.61 -29.54 -0.46
C ALA A 139 -13.14 -28.27 -1.19
N GLU A 140 -13.89 -27.80 -2.18
CA GLU A 140 -13.61 -26.56 -2.93
C GLU A 140 -13.55 -25.35 -2.00
N ARG A 141 -14.54 -25.20 -1.12
CA ARG A 141 -14.60 -24.10 -0.15
C ARG A 141 -13.47 -24.16 0.87
N SER A 142 -13.16 -25.36 1.35
CA SER A 142 -12.05 -25.59 2.28
C SER A 142 -10.71 -25.23 1.66
N ALA A 143 -10.48 -25.66 0.42
CA ALA A 143 -9.29 -25.30 -0.34
C ALA A 143 -9.22 -23.78 -0.57
N ARG A 144 -10.34 -23.14 -0.91
CA ARG A 144 -10.41 -21.69 -1.11
C ARG A 144 -10.15 -20.91 0.18
N LEU A 145 -10.67 -21.36 1.32
CA LEU A 145 -10.38 -20.74 2.62
C LEU A 145 -8.90 -20.87 2.98
N ALA A 146 -8.28 -22.02 2.69
CA ALA A 146 -6.86 -22.24 2.91
C ALA A 146 -5.98 -21.36 1.99
N GLU A 147 -6.36 -21.20 0.72
CA GLU A 147 -5.68 -20.29 -0.24
C GLU A 147 -5.72 -18.83 0.25
N LEU A 148 -6.84 -18.42 0.85
CA LEU A 148 -7.01 -17.09 1.43
C LEU A 148 -6.31 -16.91 2.79
N GLY A 149 -5.58 -17.93 3.27
CA GLY A 149 -4.82 -17.89 4.52
C GLY A 149 -5.63 -18.17 5.79
N GLY A 150 -6.91 -18.54 5.68
CA GLY A 150 -7.79 -18.78 6.82
C GLY A 150 -8.14 -17.52 7.62
N GLU A 151 -8.89 -17.67 8.72
CA GLU A 151 -9.29 -16.56 9.60
C GLU A 151 -8.12 -16.06 10.48
N GLU A 152 -7.19 -16.96 10.81
CA GLU A 152 -6.01 -16.67 11.63
C GLU A 152 -5.02 -15.72 10.91
N SER A 153 -5.02 -15.70 9.57
CA SER A 153 -4.13 -14.83 8.79
C SER A 153 -4.46 -13.35 8.95
N LEU A 154 -5.74 -12.95 8.99
CA LEU A 154 -6.08 -11.53 9.06
C LEU A 154 -5.71 -10.91 10.42
N GLU A 155 -6.05 -11.58 11.52
CA GLU A 155 -5.71 -11.08 12.86
C GLU A 155 -4.19 -11.06 13.07
N LYS A 156 -3.49 -12.11 12.62
CA LYS A 156 -2.02 -12.13 12.62
C LYS A 156 -1.41 -11.01 11.77
N LEU A 157 -1.98 -10.71 10.60
CA LEU A 157 -1.54 -9.62 9.75
C LEU A 157 -1.77 -8.25 10.41
N LYS A 158 -2.90 -8.04 11.08
CA LYS A 158 -3.16 -6.82 11.87
C LYS A 158 -2.17 -6.68 13.03
N GLU A 159 -1.86 -7.76 13.73
CA GLU A 159 -0.85 -7.77 14.79
C GLU A 159 0.54 -7.40 14.24
N GLN A 160 0.91 -7.97 13.09
CA GLN A 160 2.17 -7.67 12.41
C GLN A 160 2.24 -6.22 11.93
N GLU A 161 1.16 -5.69 11.34
CA GLU A 161 1.05 -4.29 10.94
C GLU A 161 1.22 -3.37 12.15
N ALA A 162 0.48 -3.62 13.24
CA ALA A 162 0.56 -2.81 14.45
C ALA A 162 1.95 -2.88 15.10
N GLN A 163 2.62 -4.04 15.05
CA GLN A 163 3.99 -4.19 15.52
C GLN A 163 4.98 -3.39 14.67
N ALA A 164 4.89 -3.50 13.35
CA ALA A 164 5.74 -2.75 12.43
C ALA A 164 5.53 -1.23 12.58
N GLU A 165 4.29 -0.78 12.79
CA GLU A 165 3.99 0.63 13.06
C GLU A 165 4.64 1.11 14.36
N ARG A 166 4.56 0.33 15.45
CA ARG A 166 5.21 0.66 16.73
C ARG A 166 6.73 0.78 16.58
N GLU A 167 7.35 -0.17 15.89
CA GLU A 167 8.80 -0.18 15.63
C GLU A 167 9.22 1.04 14.80
N TYR A 168 8.48 1.32 13.71
CA TYR A 168 8.70 2.50 12.89
C TYR A 168 8.61 3.79 13.73
N ARG A 169 7.56 3.95 14.55
CA ARG A 169 7.35 5.17 15.36
C ARG A 169 8.45 5.35 16.41
N ALA A 170 8.94 4.27 17.01
CA ALA A 170 10.05 4.33 17.95
C ALA A 170 11.32 4.86 17.28
N VAL A 171 11.73 4.27 16.15
CA VAL A 171 12.92 4.70 15.39
C VAL A 171 12.74 6.12 14.83
N ALA A 172 11.55 6.45 14.34
CA ALA A 172 11.27 7.78 13.83
C ALA A 172 11.37 8.86 14.94
N ALA A 173 10.96 8.55 16.17
CA ALA A 173 11.09 9.48 17.28
C ALA A 173 12.56 9.77 17.65
N GLU A 174 13.43 8.76 17.59
CA GLU A 174 14.87 8.94 17.75
C GLU A 174 15.44 9.84 16.64
N LEU A 175 15.03 9.62 15.39
CA LEU A 175 15.41 10.45 14.25
C LEU A 175 14.94 11.91 14.44
N THR A 176 13.72 12.13 14.93
CA THR A 176 13.19 13.46 15.25
C THR A 176 14.07 14.18 16.28
N GLN A 177 14.51 13.50 17.34
CA GLN A 177 15.36 14.10 18.37
C GLN A 177 16.73 14.50 17.80
N ALA A 178 17.34 13.60 17.02
CA ALA A 178 18.60 13.88 16.33
C ALA A 178 18.47 15.08 15.37
N ARG A 179 17.39 15.13 14.59
CA ARG A 179 17.08 16.25 13.69
C ARG A 179 16.91 17.56 14.42
N ARG A 180 16.21 17.58 15.56
CA ARG A 180 16.03 18.81 16.38
C ARG A 180 17.36 19.34 16.91
N ALA A 181 18.28 18.46 17.31
CA ALA A 181 19.60 18.86 17.74
C ALA A 181 20.43 19.43 16.57
N ALA A 182 20.44 18.70 15.44
CA ALA A 182 21.15 19.12 14.24
C ALA A 182 20.60 20.42 13.64
N SER A 183 19.28 20.60 13.60
CA SER A 183 18.62 21.78 13.06
C SER A 183 18.99 23.03 13.85
N LYS A 184 18.98 22.96 15.18
CA LYS A 184 19.41 24.06 16.06
C LYS A 184 20.88 24.41 15.84
N LYS A 185 21.76 23.40 15.74
CA LYS A 185 23.18 23.61 15.50
C LYS A 185 23.41 24.30 14.15
N LEU A 186 22.87 23.73 13.07
CA LEU A 186 22.96 24.28 11.71
C LEU A 186 22.43 25.71 11.65
N ALA A 187 21.23 25.95 12.19
CA ALA A 187 20.61 27.26 12.25
C ALA A 187 21.51 28.29 12.95
N SER A 188 22.06 27.95 14.12
CA SER A 188 22.92 28.86 14.89
C SER A 188 24.23 29.19 14.18
N GLU A 189 24.88 28.20 13.57
CA GLU A 189 26.18 28.36 12.92
C GLU A 189 26.05 29.16 11.62
N VAL A 190 25.03 28.87 10.80
CA VAL A 190 24.76 29.65 9.59
C VAL A 190 24.33 31.07 9.94
N THR A 191 23.42 31.25 10.90
CA THR A 191 22.96 32.59 11.35
C THR A 191 24.12 33.45 11.80
N ARG A 192 25.11 32.88 12.51
CA ARG A 192 26.34 33.58 12.89
C ARG A 192 27.16 34.01 11.67
N THR A 193 27.32 33.14 10.68
CA THR A 193 28.03 33.46 9.43
C THR A 193 27.31 34.56 8.65
N LEU A 194 25.98 34.56 8.59
CA LEU A 194 25.20 35.59 7.90
C LEU A 194 25.48 37.00 8.43
N GLN A 195 25.74 37.16 9.73
CA GLN A 195 26.08 38.48 10.30
C GLN A 195 27.34 39.10 9.67
N SER A 196 28.26 38.27 9.16
CA SER A 196 29.48 38.72 8.50
C SER A 196 29.33 38.96 7.00
N LEU A 197 28.17 38.69 6.42
CA LEU A 197 27.90 38.70 4.96
C LEU A 197 27.02 39.87 4.50
N SER A 198 27.06 41.00 5.21
CA SER A 198 26.16 42.14 5.00
C SER A 198 24.67 41.78 5.16
N MET A 199 24.37 40.75 5.95
CA MET A 199 23.02 40.25 6.23
C MET A 199 22.72 40.41 7.72
N ALA A 200 22.93 41.63 8.23
CA ALA A 200 22.76 41.94 9.65
C ALA A 200 21.31 41.69 10.08
N GLY A 201 21.15 40.90 11.14
CA GLY A 201 19.84 40.43 11.61
C GLY A 201 19.23 39.32 10.76
N GLY A 202 19.93 38.81 9.75
CA GLY A 202 19.53 37.64 9.00
C GLY A 202 19.56 36.38 9.88
N ARG A 203 18.64 35.44 9.61
CA ARG A 203 18.44 34.21 10.40
C ARG A 203 18.11 33.04 9.48
N LEU A 204 18.65 31.87 9.81
CA LEU A 204 18.28 30.58 9.24
C LEU A 204 17.46 29.79 10.26
N GLU A 205 16.38 29.18 9.82
CA GLU A 205 15.65 28.14 10.53
C GLU A 205 15.65 26.87 9.67
N ALA A 206 15.95 25.72 10.28
CA ALA A 206 15.69 24.42 9.69
C ALA A 206 14.41 23.87 10.35
N ALA A 207 13.27 24.17 9.74
CA ALA A 207 11.95 23.81 10.25
C ALA A 207 11.70 22.32 10.05
N LEU A 208 11.11 21.69 11.08
CA LEU A 208 10.67 20.31 11.07
C LEU A 208 9.15 20.31 11.14
N GLU A 209 8.49 20.14 9.99
CA GLU A 209 7.05 20.20 9.87
C GLU A 209 6.44 18.80 10.00
N PRO A 210 5.57 18.53 10.98
CA PRO A 210 4.93 17.24 11.12
C PRO A 210 4.13 16.86 9.87
N LEU A 211 4.26 15.61 9.44
CA LEU A 211 3.47 15.04 8.35
C LEU A 211 2.17 14.44 8.90
N GLU A 212 1.06 14.55 8.15
CA GLU A 212 -0.19 13.87 8.48
C GLU A 212 -0.03 12.34 8.44
N THR A 213 0.67 11.85 7.41
CA THR A 213 1.02 10.44 7.26
C THR A 213 2.54 10.29 7.32
N PRO A 214 3.08 9.37 8.14
CA PRO A 214 4.52 9.14 8.19
C PRO A 214 5.07 8.70 6.84
N SER A 215 6.28 9.13 6.53
CA SER A 215 6.96 8.80 5.27
C SER A 215 8.14 7.87 5.49
N ALA A 216 8.71 7.32 4.41
CA ALA A 216 9.99 6.62 4.49
C ALA A 216 11.12 7.49 5.10
N GLY A 217 10.99 8.81 5.04
CA GLY A 217 11.93 9.77 5.61
C GLY A 217 11.64 10.16 7.07
N GLY A 218 10.65 9.57 7.73
CA GLY A 218 10.25 9.87 9.11
C GLY A 218 8.93 10.65 9.22
N MET A 219 8.72 11.27 10.39
CA MET A 219 7.45 11.91 10.77
C MET A 219 7.36 13.40 10.42
N GLU A 220 8.42 13.97 9.85
CA GLU A 220 8.48 15.40 9.51
C GLU A 220 9.11 15.64 8.14
N ALA A 221 8.63 16.68 7.46
CA ALA A 221 9.32 17.33 6.37
C ALA A 221 10.35 18.33 6.92
N VAL A 222 11.52 18.38 6.31
CA VAL A 222 12.57 19.36 6.65
C VAL A 222 12.54 20.49 5.64
N GLU A 223 12.33 21.72 6.10
CA GLU A 223 12.36 22.92 5.25
C GLU A 223 13.38 23.93 5.77
N LEU A 224 14.28 24.39 4.90
CA LEU A 224 15.19 25.50 5.23
C LEU A 224 14.50 26.83 4.94
N ARG A 225 14.29 27.62 5.99
CA ARG A 225 13.68 28.94 5.95
C ARG A 225 14.70 30.01 6.32
N VAL A 226 14.70 31.12 5.61
CA VAL A 226 15.65 32.22 5.80
C VAL A 226 14.91 33.54 5.84
N ALA A 227 15.39 34.43 6.70
CA ALA A 227 15.15 35.86 6.60
C ALA A 227 16.51 36.52 6.39
N ALA A 228 16.69 37.29 5.31
CA ALA A 228 17.99 37.84 4.95
C ALA A 228 18.40 39.03 5.81
N HIS A 229 17.42 39.76 6.35
CA HIS A 229 17.65 40.99 7.11
C HIS A 229 16.73 41.09 8.34
N ALA A 230 17.11 41.94 9.29
CA ALA A 230 16.27 42.28 10.44
C ALA A 230 14.87 42.75 9.99
N GLY A 231 13.82 42.22 10.63
CA GLY A 231 12.43 42.57 10.33
C GLY A 231 11.79 41.81 9.18
N GLN A 232 12.54 40.99 8.42
CA GLN A 232 11.95 40.10 7.41
C GLN A 232 11.38 38.83 8.05
N GLU A 233 10.26 38.35 7.51
CA GLU A 233 9.70 37.06 7.87
C GLU A 233 10.56 35.90 7.34
N LEU A 234 10.53 34.77 8.03
CA LEU A 234 11.19 33.56 7.58
C LEU A 234 10.41 33.01 6.38
N ALA A 235 11.10 32.87 5.24
CA ALA A 235 10.53 32.31 4.02
C ALA A 235 11.36 31.11 3.55
N PRO A 236 10.76 30.16 2.82
CA PRO A 236 11.52 29.06 2.20
C PRO A 236 12.70 29.59 1.39
N LEU A 237 13.86 28.92 1.46
CA LEU A 237 15.09 29.35 0.79
C LEU A 237 14.89 29.64 -0.71
N ALA A 238 14.02 28.87 -1.38
CA ALA A 238 13.69 29.03 -2.80
C ALA A 238 12.91 30.33 -3.11
N LYS A 239 12.33 31.00 -2.11
CA LYS A 239 11.54 32.23 -2.26
C LYS A 239 12.32 33.49 -1.87
N VAL A 240 13.62 33.39 -1.60
CA VAL A 240 14.46 34.56 -1.27
C VAL A 240 14.61 35.46 -2.50
N ALA A 241 14.42 36.77 -2.31
CA ALA A 241 14.14 37.73 -3.37
C ALA A 241 15.35 38.23 -4.19
N SER A 242 16.60 38.00 -3.75
CA SER A 242 17.82 38.46 -4.44
C SER A 242 18.78 37.30 -4.72
N GLY A 243 19.22 37.17 -5.97
CA GLY A 243 20.18 36.14 -6.40
C GLY A 243 21.49 36.19 -5.62
N GLY A 244 22.04 37.39 -5.40
CA GLY A 244 23.26 37.57 -4.62
C GLY A 244 23.11 37.19 -3.14
N GLU A 245 21.95 37.47 -2.52
CA GLU A 245 21.67 37.04 -1.14
C GLU A 245 21.60 35.52 -1.05
N LEU A 246 20.88 34.89 -1.97
CA LEU A 246 20.75 33.43 -2.03
C LEU A 246 22.13 32.77 -2.23
N SER A 247 22.98 33.31 -3.12
CA SER A 247 24.35 32.83 -3.32
C SER A 247 25.20 32.95 -2.06
N ARG A 248 25.09 34.06 -1.31
CA ARG A 248 25.81 34.24 -0.03
C ARG A 248 25.30 33.30 1.07
N ILE A 249 23.98 33.10 1.18
CA ILE A 249 23.40 32.13 2.11
C ILE A 249 23.86 30.71 1.77
N SER A 250 23.80 30.35 0.48
CA SER A 250 24.27 29.06 0.00
C SER A 250 25.76 28.86 0.30
N LEU A 251 26.60 29.88 0.09
CA LEU A 251 28.02 29.82 0.46
C LEU A 251 28.21 29.56 1.96
N ALA A 252 27.47 30.25 2.83
CA ALA A 252 27.55 30.04 4.27
C ALA A 252 27.18 28.60 4.67
N ILE A 253 26.13 28.04 4.04
CA ILE A 253 25.72 26.65 4.26
C ILE A 253 26.80 25.68 3.74
N GLN A 254 27.30 25.88 2.52
CA GLN A 254 28.28 24.99 1.89
C GLN A 254 29.62 24.99 2.64
N VAL A 255 30.07 26.14 3.16
CA VAL A 255 31.28 26.20 4.00
C VAL A 255 31.10 25.38 5.27
N LEU A 256 29.93 25.47 5.90
CA LEU A 256 29.66 24.72 7.13
C LEU A 256 29.55 23.21 6.89
N LEU A 257 28.98 22.82 5.75
CA LEU A 257 28.85 21.42 5.32
C LEU A 257 30.08 20.91 4.56
N SER A 258 31.12 21.73 4.42
CA SER A 258 32.29 21.38 3.62
C SER A 258 32.96 20.12 4.16
N GLY A 259 33.37 19.23 3.24
CA GLY A 259 33.89 17.90 3.59
C GLY A 259 32.83 16.80 3.75
N GLN A 260 31.53 17.14 3.77
CA GLN A 260 30.43 16.15 3.74
C GLN A 260 29.70 16.08 2.38
N ALA A 261 29.82 17.12 1.56
CA ALA A 261 29.18 17.18 0.25
C ALA A 261 29.92 16.32 -0.79
N SER A 262 29.18 15.54 -1.58
CA SER A 262 29.73 14.67 -2.63
C SER A 262 30.04 15.38 -3.96
N VAL A 263 29.69 16.66 -4.09
CA VAL A 263 29.83 17.41 -5.34
C VAL A 263 31.26 17.96 -5.47
N PRO A 264 32.04 17.56 -6.50
CA PRO A 264 33.45 17.94 -6.61
C PRO A 264 33.68 19.40 -7.01
N THR A 265 32.75 19.99 -7.77
CA THR A 265 32.89 21.35 -8.33
C THR A 265 31.64 22.17 -8.05
N LEU A 266 31.81 23.36 -7.48
CA LEU A 266 30.76 24.31 -7.14
C LEU A 266 30.97 25.61 -7.92
N ILE A 267 29.88 26.15 -8.47
CA ILE A 267 29.86 27.42 -9.20
C ILE A 267 29.02 28.41 -8.40
N PHE A 268 29.61 29.54 -8.03
CA PHE A 268 28.92 30.65 -7.39
C PHE A 268 28.80 31.80 -8.37
N ASP A 269 27.57 32.18 -8.65
CA ASP A 269 27.23 33.35 -9.45
C ASP A 269 26.71 34.47 -8.54
N GLU A 270 27.05 35.72 -8.86
CA GLU A 270 26.62 36.92 -8.12
C GLU A 270 26.90 36.95 -6.60
N VAL A 271 27.80 36.11 -6.09
CA VAL A 271 28.11 36.06 -4.65
C VAL A 271 28.68 37.38 -4.12
N ASP A 272 29.27 38.17 -5.01
CA ASP A 272 29.82 39.50 -4.75
C ASP A 272 28.87 40.66 -5.16
N SER A 273 27.62 40.36 -5.52
CA SER A 273 26.63 41.38 -5.89
C SER A 273 26.14 42.17 -4.68
N GLY A 274 26.15 43.51 -4.80
CA GLY A 274 25.65 44.43 -3.78
C GLY A 274 26.51 44.54 -2.52
N ILE A 275 27.76 44.05 -2.55
CA ILE A 275 28.69 44.12 -1.42
C ILE A 275 30.00 44.82 -1.79
N GLY A 276 30.75 45.28 -0.78
CA GLY A 276 32.06 45.90 -0.96
C GLY A 276 32.87 45.92 0.34
N GLY A 277 34.12 46.36 0.24
CA GLY A 277 35.01 46.52 1.39
C GLY A 277 35.21 45.21 2.17
N GLY A 278 35.10 45.28 3.51
CA GLY A 278 35.35 44.15 4.39
C GLY A 278 34.41 42.96 4.17
N VAL A 279 33.18 43.18 3.71
CA VAL A 279 32.24 42.08 3.40
C VAL A 279 32.73 41.25 2.21
N ALA A 280 33.27 41.92 1.19
CA ALA A 280 33.84 41.24 0.02
C ALA A 280 35.07 40.40 0.40
N GLU A 281 35.87 40.89 1.35
CA GLU A 281 36.99 40.12 1.90
C GLU A 281 36.51 38.86 2.64
N VAL A 282 35.45 38.97 3.46
CA VAL A 282 34.85 37.81 4.14
C VAL A 282 34.35 36.78 3.13
N VAL A 283 33.65 37.20 2.07
CA VAL A 283 33.21 36.31 0.98
C VAL A 283 34.39 35.60 0.32
N GLY A 284 35.46 36.33 0.00
CA GLY A 284 36.68 35.75 -0.57
C GLY A 284 37.33 34.71 0.34
N ARG A 285 37.39 34.97 1.65
CA ARG A 285 37.89 34.02 2.65
C ARG A 285 37.03 32.76 2.74
N LEU A 286 35.70 32.89 2.69
CA LEU A 286 34.77 31.76 2.71
C LEU A 286 34.91 30.89 1.45
N LEU A 287 35.01 31.51 0.26
CA LEU A 287 35.26 30.78 -0.99
C LEU A 287 36.61 30.04 -0.94
N ALA A 288 37.66 30.66 -0.38
CA ALA A 288 38.94 30.01 -0.19
C ALA A 288 38.88 28.84 0.80
N ALA A 289 38.15 28.97 1.91
CA ALA A 289 37.91 27.89 2.86
C ALA A 289 37.19 26.71 2.19
N LEU A 290 36.10 26.99 1.46
CA LEU A 290 35.38 25.97 0.69
C LEU A 290 36.27 25.28 -0.36
N SER A 291 37.19 26.03 -0.96
CA SER A 291 38.13 25.49 -1.96
C SER A 291 39.14 24.47 -1.40
N GLN A 292 39.22 24.31 -0.07
CA GLN A 292 40.05 23.26 0.53
C GLN A 292 39.50 21.85 0.25
N HIS A 293 38.18 21.75 0.05
CA HIS A 293 37.48 20.47 -0.15
C HIS A 293 36.87 20.35 -1.55
N HIS A 294 36.59 21.45 -2.23
CA HIS A 294 35.92 21.48 -3.53
C HIS A 294 36.68 22.34 -4.54
N GLN A 295 36.47 22.10 -5.84
CA GLN A 295 36.80 23.10 -6.84
C GLN A 295 35.72 24.18 -6.84
N VAL A 296 36.09 25.43 -6.56
CA VAL A 296 35.14 26.56 -6.53
C VAL A 296 35.42 27.48 -7.71
N LEU A 297 34.41 27.71 -8.53
CA LEU A 297 34.42 28.69 -9.62
C LEU A 297 33.53 29.87 -9.24
N SER A 298 34.08 31.07 -9.29
CA SER A 298 33.34 32.31 -9.03
C SER A 298 33.73 33.33 -10.08
N VAL A 299 32.74 33.98 -10.67
CA VAL A 299 32.96 35.21 -11.44
C VAL A 299 32.91 36.36 -10.45
N THR A 300 33.90 37.25 -10.49
CA THR A 300 33.95 38.38 -9.57
C THR A 300 34.58 39.59 -10.21
N HIS A 301 34.11 40.75 -9.80
CA HIS A 301 34.67 42.05 -10.16
C HIS A 301 35.39 42.74 -8.98
N LEU A 302 35.34 42.13 -7.79
CA LEU A 302 35.93 42.68 -6.57
C LEU A 302 37.34 42.12 -6.36
N ALA A 303 38.32 43.02 -6.28
CA ALA A 303 39.70 42.67 -5.99
C ALA A 303 39.83 41.87 -4.68
N GLN A 304 39.05 42.24 -3.67
CA GLN A 304 38.98 41.61 -2.36
C GLN A 304 38.62 40.12 -2.44
N VAL A 305 37.80 39.71 -3.42
CA VAL A 305 37.46 38.30 -3.63
C VAL A 305 38.55 37.61 -4.47
N ALA A 306 38.97 38.25 -5.57
CA ALA A 306 39.92 37.67 -6.52
C ALA A 306 41.30 37.35 -5.92
N VAL A 307 41.77 38.11 -4.91
CA VAL A 307 43.05 37.83 -4.24
C VAL A 307 43.09 36.48 -3.52
N HIS A 308 41.93 35.98 -3.08
CA HIS A 308 41.83 34.68 -2.40
C HIS A 308 41.84 33.48 -3.36
N ALA A 309 41.72 33.71 -4.67
CA ALA A 309 41.71 32.63 -5.65
C ALA A 309 43.10 31.98 -5.80
N ARG A 310 43.14 30.65 -5.88
CA ARG A 310 44.37 29.90 -6.20
C ARG A 310 44.82 30.13 -7.64
N ALA A 311 43.86 30.07 -8.56
CA ALA A 311 44.05 30.38 -9.98
C ALA A 311 43.11 31.53 -10.37
N GLN A 312 43.58 32.42 -11.23
CA GLN A 312 42.80 33.56 -11.71
C GLN A 312 42.78 33.55 -13.23
N LEU A 313 41.57 33.58 -13.78
CA LEU A 313 41.32 33.70 -15.21
C LEU A 313 40.81 35.11 -15.50
N ARG A 314 41.38 35.76 -16.51
CA ARG A 314 40.87 37.04 -17.01
C ARG A 314 40.00 36.80 -18.23
N VAL A 315 38.79 37.35 -18.19
CA VAL A 315 37.88 37.40 -19.32
C VAL A 315 37.99 38.78 -19.98
N ALA A 316 38.31 38.82 -21.27
CA ALA A 316 38.42 40.06 -22.02
C ALA A 316 37.68 39.95 -23.37
N LYS A 317 36.98 41.03 -23.75
CA LYS A 317 36.40 41.14 -25.09
C LYS A 317 37.49 41.55 -26.08
N GLN A 318 37.61 40.81 -27.17
CA GLN A 318 38.49 41.11 -28.28
C GLN A 318 37.66 41.20 -29.56
N THR A 319 37.79 42.31 -30.28
CA THR A 319 37.11 42.48 -31.57
C THR A 319 37.98 41.87 -32.67
N ARG A 320 37.43 40.95 -33.46
CA ARG A 320 38.10 40.38 -34.64
C ARG A 320 37.20 40.62 -35.86
N GLY A 321 37.58 41.58 -36.70
CA GLY A 321 36.71 42.06 -37.78
C GLY A 321 35.49 42.81 -37.22
N ASN A 322 34.28 42.37 -37.55
CA ASN A 322 33.02 42.92 -37.03
C ASN A 322 32.43 42.12 -35.85
N GLU A 323 33.10 41.08 -35.35
CA GLU A 323 32.60 40.26 -34.25
C GLU A 323 33.35 40.53 -32.94
N ALA A 324 32.60 40.66 -31.84
CA ALA A 324 33.15 40.74 -30.49
C ALA A 324 33.23 39.34 -29.87
N LEU A 325 34.44 38.81 -29.70
CA LEU A 325 34.70 37.51 -29.10
C LEU A 325 35.17 37.67 -27.65
N ALA A 326 34.72 36.77 -26.76
CA ALA A 326 35.23 36.70 -25.39
C ALA A 326 36.45 35.75 -25.34
N THR A 327 37.55 36.23 -24.78
CA THR A 327 38.78 35.46 -24.57
C THR A 327 38.98 35.21 -23.08
N VAL A 328 39.35 33.99 -22.71
CA VAL A 328 39.64 33.59 -21.33
C VAL A 328 41.11 33.20 -21.27
N SER A 329 41.87 33.86 -20.41
CA SER A 329 43.32 33.64 -20.28
C SER A 329 43.72 33.45 -18.81
N PRO A 330 44.52 32.42 -18.47
CA PRO A 330 45.07 32.29 -17.12
C PRO A 330 46.12 33.37 -16.88
N LEU A 331 46.17 33.90 -15.65
CA LEU A 331 47.15 34.91 -15.27
C LEU A 331 48.31 34.30 -14.49
N ALA A 332 49.54 34.60 -14.91
CA ALA A 332 50.75 34.33 -14.15
C ALA A 332 50.83 35.22 -12.89
N SER A 333 51.73 34.88 -11.95
CA SER A 333 51.84 35.61 -10.67
C SER A 333 52.06 37.12 -10.81
N SER A 334 52.87 37.57 -11.78
CA SER A 334 53.09 38.99 -12.07
C SER A 334 51.85 39.64 -12.68
N GLU A 335 51.22 38.99 -13.66
CA GLU A 335 50.01 39.47 -14.33
C GLU A 335 48.81 39.55 -13.36
N ARG A 336 48.76 38.68 -12.34
CA ARG A 336 47.77 38.76 -11.27
C ARG A 336 47.90 40.05 -10.46
N VAL A 337 49.13 40.49 -10.13
CA VAL A 337 49.31 41.77 -9.39
C VAL A 337 48.77 42.93 -10.21
N ASP A 338 49.05 42.94 -11.53
CA ASP A 338 48.57 43.99 -12.43
C ASP A 338 47.05 43.97 -12.60
N GLU A 339 46.45 42.78 -12.71
CA GLU A 339 44.99 42.67 -12.80
C GLU A 339 44.31 43.11 -11.51
N ILE A 340 44.82 42.72 -10.34
CA ILE A 340 44.29 43.20 -9.06
C ILE A 340 44.47 44.72 -8.92
N ALA A 341 45.62 45.28 -9.35
CA ALA A 341 45.84 46.72 -9.36
C ALA A 341 44.87 47.45 -10.30
N ARG A 342 44.54 46.86 -11.45
CA ARG A 342 43.51 47.35 -12.38
C ARG A 342 42.11 47.29 -11.77
N MET A 343 41.77 46.21 -11.06
CA MET A 343 40.49 46.07 -10.35
C MET A 343 40.33 47.12 -9.23
N LEU A 344 41.44 47.50 -8.58
CA LEU A 344 41.47 48.52 -7.51
C LEU A 344 41.50 49.96 -8.04
N GLY A 345 42.37 50.25 -9.01
CA GLY A 345 42.68 51.61 -9.48
C GLY A 345 42.02 52.02 -10.80
N GLY A 346 41.32 51.09 -11.46
CA GLY A 346 40.67 51.34 -12.75
C GLY A 346 41.66 51.34 -13.93
N LEU A 347 41.54 52.33 -14.82
CA LEU A 347 42.34 52.40 -16.06
C LEU A 347 43.79 52.82 -15.82
N THR A 348 44.07 53.55 -14.75
CA THR A 348 45.41 54.08 -14.45
C THR A 348 46.05 53.25 -13.33
N ILE A 349 47.01 52.39 -13.70
CA ILE A 349 47.81 51.62 -12.74
C ILE A 349 48.99 52.49 -12.30
N THR A 350 49.06 52.81 -11.00
CA THR A 350 50.17 53.56 -10.40
C THR A 350 51.04 52.60 -9.58
N GLU A 351 52.25 53.02 -9.21
CA GLU A 351 53.09 52.23 -8.30
C GLU A 351 52.40 51.99 -6.93
N ALA A 352 51.59 52.95 -6.47
CA ALA A 352 50.85 52.82 -5.22
C ALA A 352 49.75 51.75 -5.33
N THR A 353 48.97 51.72 -6.42
CA THR A 353 47.93 50.70 -6.61
C THR A 353 48.53 49.31 -6.83
N ARG A 354 49.67 49.22 -7.54
CA ARG A 354 50.41 47.96 -7.69
C ARG A 354 50.96 47.44 -6.35
N ARG A 355 51.47 48.34 -5.50
CA ARG A 355 51.94 47.98 -4.14
C ARG A 355 50.80 47.44 -3.28
N HIS A 356 49.66 48.13 -3.26
CA HIS A 356 48.49 47.69 -2.51
C HIS A 356 47.97 46.34 -3.00
N ALA A 357 47.92 46.11 -4.32
CA ALA A 357 47.56 44.83 -4.90
C ALA A 357 48.49 43.68 -4.47
N ALA A 358 49.81 43.94 -4.45
CA ALA A 358 50.80 42.97 -4.00
C ALA A 358 50.63 42.63 -2.51
N GLU A 359 50.38 43.64 -1.66
CA GLU A 359 50.10 43.44 -0.23
C GLU A 359 48.84 42.60 -0.01
N MET A 360 47.74 42.88 -0.72
CA MET A 360 46.52 42.08 -0.62
C MET A 360 46.74 40.61 -1.03
N LEU A 361 47.49 40.37 -2.12
CA LEU A 361 47.83 39.02 -2.56
C LEU A 361 48.74 38.27 -1.56
N GLN A 362 49.62 38.99 -0.86
CA GLN A 362 50.45 38.42 0.20
C GLN A 362 49.61 38.09 1.43
N ASN A 363 48.75 39.00 1.88
CA ASN A 363 47.89 38.80 3.04
C ASN A 363 46.85 37.69 2.83
N ALA A 364 46.34 37.52 1.61
CA ALA A 364 45.43 36.44 1.25
C ALA A 364 46.11 35.06 1.27
N ARG A 365 47.44 35.00 1.12
CA ARG A 365 48.27 33.78 1.23
C ARG A 365 48.77 33.64 2.67
N GLY A 366 47.91 33.23 3.59
CA GLY A 366 48.32 32.86 4.95
C GLY A 366 49.43 31.78 4.96
N PRO A 367 50.18 31.61 6.07
CA PRO A 367 51.31 30.69 6.16
C PRO A 367 50.85 29.24 6.03
N GLY A 368 50.97 28.64 4.85
CA GLY A 368 50.64 27.21 4.67
C GLY A 368 50.38 26.71 3.25
N THR A 369 50.28 27.56 2.22
CA THR A 369 50.00 27.07 0.85
C THR A 369 51.30 26.67 0.13
N PRO A 370 51.52 25.39 -0.22
CA PRO A 370 52.70 24.98 -0.97
C PRO A 370 52.67 25.59 -2.37
N GLN A 371 53.79 26.16 -2.81
CA GLN A 371 53.96 26.57 -4.20
C GLN A 371 53.78 25.33 -5.10
N GLY A 372 52.81 25.40 -6.01
CA GLY A 372 52.73 24.46 -7.13
C GLY A 372 54.07 24.48 -7.85
N ARG A 373 54.77 23.33 -7.85
CA ARG A 373 56.07 23.16 -8.51
C ARG A 373 55.94 23.61 -9.97
N GLU A 374 56.66 24.68 -10.31
CA GLU A 374 56.95 25.00 -11.71
C GLU A 374 57.60 23.77 -12.35
N ARG A 375 56.91 23.17 -13.32
CA ARG A 375 57.53 22.18 -14.20
C ARG A 375 58.60 22.91 -15.01
N LYS A 376 59.86 22.78 -14.58
CA LYS A 376 61.02 23.11 -15.41
C LYS A 376 60.87 22.40 -16.75
N LYS A 377 60.67 23.19 -17.81
CA LYS A 377 60.93 22.74 -19.18
C LYS A 377 62.43 22.52 -19.31
N GLY A 378 62.81 21.29 -19.63
CA GLY A 378 64.18 20.95 -19.96
C GLY A 378 64.40 19.45 -19.85
N GLU A 379 64.20 18.73 -20.95
CA GLU A 379 65.28 17.98 -21.58
C GLU A 379 64.79 17.37 -22.89
N ALA A 380 65.57 17.64 -23.93
CA ALA A 380 65.45 17.04 -25.24
C ALA A 380 65.69 15.53 -25.14
N HIS A 381 64.88 14.74 -25.84
CA HIS A 381 65.29 13.42 -26.28
C HIS A 381 65.28 13.39 -27.80
N GLY A 382 66.47 13.60 -28.34
CA GLY A 382 66.79 13.18 -29.69
C GLY A 382 66.83 11.66 -29.77
N ALA A 383 66.30 11.15 -30.88
CA ALA A 383 66.71 9.97 -31.62
C ALA A 383 67.31 8.79 -30.85
N ARG A 384 66.63 7.64 -30.91
CA ARG A 384 67.29 6.36 -31.23
C ARG A 384 66.37 5.46 -32.04
N ARG A 385 66.95 4.94 -33.11
CA ARG A 385 66.44 3.96 -34.07
C ARG A 385 66.12 2.63 -33.37
N GLY A 386 65.16 1.91 -33.95
CA GLY A 386 64.76 0.55 -33.62
C GLY A 386 63.43 0.27 -34.29
#